data_AF-A0A2H6FAZ8-F1
#
_entry.id   AF-A0A2H6FAZ8-F1
#
_cell.length_a   1.000
_cell.length_b   1.000
_cell.length_c   1.000
_cell.angle_alpha   90.00
_cell.angle_beta   90.00
_cell.angle_gamma   90.00
#
_symmetry.space_group_name_H-M   'P 1'
#
loop_
_entity.id
_entity.type
_entity.pdbx_description
1 polymer ?
#
loop_
_entity_poly.entity_id
_entity_poly.type
_entity_poly.pdbx_seq_one_letter_code
_entity_poly.pdbx_strand_id
1 'polypeptide(L)'
;MDEVLKDASIKRILNKNTDITRIDVKGEKKTFAGISERELTKRYNVKGVPTLIFFNSMRKEILRIPGVLTKPDFKDILCKYVDGLKAGCIAR
;
A
#
# COMPACT_ATOMS: atom_id res chain seq x y z
N MET A 1 -2.59 10.78 -3.28
CA MET A 1 -1.88 9.49 -3.10
C MET A 1 -1.21 9.01 -4.39
N ASP A 2 -1.90 8.99 -5.53
CA ASP A 2 -1.29 8.56 -6.81
C ASP A 2 -0.03 9.33 -7.21
N GLU A 3 0.02 10.63 -6.92
CA GLU A 3 1.22 11.46 -7.18
C GLU A 3 2.45 11.00 -6.38
N VAL A 4 2.26 10.55 -5.13
CA VAL A 4 3.33 9.99 -4.30
C VAL A 4 3.82 8.66 -4.88
N LEU A 5 2.89 7.80 -5.31
CA LEU A 5 3.23 6.51 -5.93
C LEU A 5 3.85 6.67 -7.33
N LYS A 6 3.70 7.83 -7.97
CA LYS A 6 4.34 8.15 -9.26
C LYS A 6 5.78 8.62 -9.12
N ASP A 7 6.18 9.10 -7.94
CA ASP A 7 7.51 9.62 -7.65
C ASP A 7 8.61 8.57 -7.88
N ALA A 8 9.70 8.96 -8.53
CA ALA A 8 10.77 8.03 -8.89
C ALA A 8 11.48 7.43 -7.67
N SER A 9 11.66 8.22 -6.60
CA SER A 9 12.31 7.74 -5.38
C SER A 9 11.44 6.72 -4.64
N ILE A 10 10.14 6.97 -4.60
CA ILE A 10 9.15 6.05 -4.02
C ILE A 10 9.02 4.78 -4.84
N LYS A 11 8.90 4.90 -6.17
CA LYS A 11 8.89 3.74 -7.07
C LYS A 11 10.13 2.88 -6.91
N ARG A 12 11.31 3.47 -6.75
CA ARG A 12 12.56 2.73 -6.53
C ARG A 12 12.51 1.88 -5.26
N ILE A 13 11.92 2.41 -4.19
CA ILE A 13 11.73 1.67 -2.92
C ILE A 13 10.75 0.51 -3.13
N LEU A 14 9.64 0.72 -3.84
CA LEU A 14 8.58 -0.27 -4.01
C LEU A 14 8.88 -1.35 -5.06
N ASN A 15 9.47 -1.00 -6.21
CA ASN A 15 9.50 -1.80 -7.45
C ASN A 15 10.23 -3.13 -7.40
N LYS A 16 11.13 -3.38 -6.43
CA LYS A 16 11.88 -4.65 -6.39
C LYS A 16 11.21 -5.74 -5.57
N ASN A 17 10.38 -5.38 -4.58
CA ASN A 17 9.90 -6.30 -3.56
C ASN A 17 8.40 -6.15 -3.25
N THR A 18 7.65 -5.33 -3.99
CA THR A 18 6.26 -4.99 -3.66
C THR A 18 5.33 -5.19 -4.84
N ASP A 19 4.24 -5.93 -4.61
CA ASP A 19 3.06 -5.90 -5.48
C ASP A 19 2.08 -4.84 -4.99
N ILE A 20 1.61 -3.99 -5.89
CA ILE A 20 0.68 -2.89 -5.59
C ILE A 20 -0.62 -3.15 -6.34
N THR A 21 -1.63 -3.60 -5.59
CA THR A 21 -3.00 -3.73 -6.11
C THR A 21 -3.80 -2.48 -5.77
N ARG A 22 -4.36 -1.82 -6.79
CA ARG A 22 -5.37 -0.76 -6.60
C ARG A 22 -6.74 -1.40 -6.47
N ILE A 23 -7.53 -0.90 -5.52
CA ILE A 23 -8.87 -1.39 -5.21
C ILE A 23 -9.82 -0.20 -5.23
N ASP A 24 -10.85 -0.25 -6.07
CA ASP A 24 -11.97 0.69 -6.01
C ASP A 24 -12.94 0.25 -4.89
N VAL A 25 -13.17 1.11 -3.89
CA VAL A 25 -14.07 0.81 -2.76
C VAL A 25 -15.53 0.60 -3.18
N LYS A 26 -15.92 1.08 -4.36
CA LYS A 26 -17.23 0.83 -4.97
C LYS A 26 -17.16 -0.15 -6.14
N GLY A 27 -15.98 -0.69 -6.44
CA GLY A 27 -15.75 -1.55 -7.58
C GLY A 27 -16.39 -2.92 -7.43
N GLU A 28 -16.95 -3.42 -8.53
CA GLU A 28 -17.54 -4.77 -8.61
C GLU A 28 -16.61 -5.77 -9.33
N LYS A 29 -15.41 -5.33 -9.75
CA LYS A 29 -14.42 -6.20 -10.38
C LYS A 29 -13.95 -7.26 -9.40
N LYS A 30 -13.74 -8.48 -9.89
CA LYS A 30 -13.18 -9.58 -9.10
C LYS A 30 -11.72 -9.33 -8.77
N THR A 31 -11.40 -9.51 -7.49
CA THR A 31 -10.05 -9.41 -6.93
C THR A 31 -9.35 -10.77 -6.95
N PHE A 32 -8.07 -10.81 -6.57
CA PHE A 32 -7.31 -12.04 -6.38
C PHE A 32 -7.96 -13.03 -5.38
N ALA A 33 -8.85 -12.54 -4.51
CA ALA A 33 -9.58 -13.37 -3.54
C ALA A 33 -10.91 -13.93 -4.09
N GLY A 34 -11.22 -13.73 -5.38
CA GLY A 34 -12.46 -14.22 -6.00
C GLY A 34 -13.73 -13.46 -5.61
N ILE A 35 -13.61 -12.42 -4.79
CA ILE A 35 -14.69 -11.51 -4.36
C ILE A 35 -14.55 -10.14 -5.04
N SER A 36 -15.61 -9.33 -5.05
CA SER A 36 -15.54 -7.98 -5.60
C SER A 36 -14.62 -7.07 -4.76
N GLU A 37 -14.11 -6.01 -5.36
CA GLU A 37 -13.31 -4.98 -4.66
C GLU A 37 -14.09 -4.36 -3.49
N ARG A 38 -15.37 -4.06 -3.71
CA ARG A 38 -16.29 -3.60 -2.66
C ARG A 38 -16.41 -4.59 -1.51
N GLU A 39 -16.49 -5.89 -1.79
CA GLU A 39 -16.57 -6.90 -0.73
C GLU A 39 -15.23 -7.07 0.00
N LEU A 40 -14.12 -7.01 -0.73
CA LEU A 40 -12.77 -7.04 -0.15
C LEU A 40 -12.57 -5.87 0.84
N THR A 41 -13.02 -4.66 0.48
CA THR A 41 -12.86 -3.47 1.33
C THR A 41 -13.71 -3.54 2.60
N LYS A 42 -14.92 -4.11 2.54
CA LYS A 42 -15.72 -4.42 3.74
C LYS A 42 -15.02 -5.45 4.62
N ARG A 43 -14.49 -6.53 4.03
CA ARG A 43 -13.79 -7.59 4.76
C ARG A 43 -12.57 -7.07 5.52
N TYR A 44 -11.83 -6.13 4.93
CA TYR A 44 -10.72 -5.44 5.60
C TYR A 44 -11.14 -4.19 6.39
N ASN A 45 -12.45 -3.97 6.59
CA ASN A 45 -13.00 -2.85 7.37
C ASN A 45 -12.44 -1.47 6.95
N VAL A 46 -12.29 -1.22 5.65
CA VAL A 46 -11.83 0.07 5.13
C VAL A 46 -12.92 1.13 5.38
N LYS A 47 -12.59 2.14 6.19
CA LYS A 47 -13.54 3.18 6.62
C LYS A 47 -13.54 4.45 5.77
N GLY A 48 -12.48 4.68 4.99
CA GLY A 48 -12.33 5.90 4.20
C GLY A 48 -11.31 5.74 3.07
N VAL A 49 -11.33 6.68 2.13
CA VAL A 49 -10.39 6.72 1.00
C VAL A 49 -9.56 8.01 1.02
N PRO A 50 -8.27 7.95 0.63
CA PRO A 50 -7.50 6.73 0.37
C PRO A 50 -7.18 5.97 1.67
N THR A 51 -6.98 4.65 1.58
CA THR A 51 -6.43 3.83 2.65
C THR A 51 -5.36 2.92 2.04
N LEU A 52 -4.20 2.83 2.70
CA LEU A 52 -3.12 1.93 2.33
C LEU A 52 -3.04 0.81 3.35
N ILE A 53 -2.91 -0.43 2.89
CA ILE A 53 -2.73 -1.60 3.74
C ILE A 53 -1.53 -2.37 3.21
N PHE A 54 -0.56 -2.63 4.07
CA PHE A 54 0.64 -3.39 3.76
C PHE A 54 0.53 -4.78 4.36
N PHE A 55 0.88 -5.76 3.54
CA PHE A 55 0.97 -7.16 3.94
C PHE A 55 2.42 -7.64 3.79
N ASN A 56 2.87 -8.49 4.70
CA ASN A 56 4.14 -9.20 4.52
C ASN A 56 3.94 -10.45 3.62
N SER A 57 5.04 -11.17 3.34
CA SER A 57 5.01 -12.40 2.54
C SER A 57 4.17 -13.53 3.14
N MET A 58 3.88 -13.48 4.45
CA MET A 58 3.00 -14.42 5.15
C MET A 58 1.51 -14.00 5.09
N ARG A 59 1.16 -12.99 4.29
CA ARG A 59 -0.19 -12.40 4.16
C ARG A 59 -0.73 -11.77 5.45
N LYS A 60 0.16 -11.46 6.40
CA LYS A 60 -0.21 -10.74 7.62
C LYS A 60 -0.22 -9.24 7.34
N GLU A 61 -1.29 -8.56 7.73
CA GLU A 61 -1.33 -7.09 7.76
C GLU A 61 -0.28 -6.57 8.75
N ILE A 62 0.64 -5.74 8.27
CA ILE A 62 1.75 -5.18 9.07
C ILE A 62 1.62 -3.68 9.31
N LEU A 63 0.87 -2.99 8.44
CA LEU A 63 0.65 -1.55 8.56
C LEU A 63 -0.62 -1.16 7.81
N ARG A 64 -1.39 -0.26 8.42
CA ARG A 64 -2.55 0.38 7.80
C ARG A 64 -2.48 1.87 8.02
N ILE A 65 -2.71 2.60 6.93
CA ILE A 65 -2.66 4.06 6.93
C ILE A 65 -3.98 4.57 6.36
N PRO A 66 -4.89 5.09 7.20
CA PRO A 66 -6.04 5.83 6.73
C PRO A 66 -5.61 7.23 6.27
N GLY A 67 -6.10 7.68 5.13
CA GLY A 67 -5.91 9.05 4.66
C GLY A 67 -4.72 9.26 3.71
N VAL A 68 -4.56 10.51 3.29
CA VAL A 68 -3.52 10.93 2.36
C VAL A 68 -2.21 11.14 3.10
N LEU A 69 -1.10 10.71 2.51
CA LEU A 69 0.25 11.03 2.98
C LEU A 69 0.97 11.96 2.00
N THR A 70 1.83 12.81 2.55
CA THR A 70 2.84 13.53 1.77
C THR A 70 3.96 12.57 1.33
N LYS A 71 4.81 12.98 0.39
CA LYS A 71 5.96 12.15 -0.05
C LYS A 71 6.93 11.86 1.10
N PRO A 72 7.36 12.85 1.93
CA PRO A 72 8.22 12.59 3.08
C PRO A 72 7.59 11.60 4.06
N ASP A 73 6.34 11.82 4.47
CA ASP A 73 5.66 10.95 5.44
C ASP A 73 5.54 9.51 4.92
N PHE A 74 5.19 9.36 3.65
CA PHE A 74 5.10 8.05 3.01
C PHE A 74 6.44 7.33 3.02
N LYS A 75 7.53 8.02 2.65
CA LYS A 75 8.87 7.44 2.67
C LYS A 75 9.27 7.03 4.08
N ASP A 76 9.12 7.92 5.07
CA ASP A 76 9.52 7.66 6.45
C ASP A 76 8.77 6.47 7.04
N ILE A 77 7.47 6.36 6.76
CA ILE A 77 6.65 5.24 7.20
C ILE A 77 7.12 3.92 6.57
N LEU A 78 7.38 3.89 5.25
CA LEU A 78 7.91 2.69 4.59
C LEU A 78 9.24 2.25 5.23
N CYS A 79 10.15 3.19 5.41
CA CYS A 79 11.49 2.93 5.94
C CYS A 79 11.49 2.51 7.41
N LYS A 80 10.50 2.97 8.19
CA LYS A 80 10.40 2.64 9.61
C LYS A 80 9.70 1.31 9.85
N TYR A 81 8.61 1.04 9.15
CA TYR A 81 7.66 -0.03 9.51
C TYR A 81 7.57 -1.19 8.52
N VAL A 82 8.14 -1.06 7.31
CA VAL A 82 8.08 -2.13 6.30
C VAL A 82 9.47 -2.73 6.11
N ASP A 83 9.80 -3.75 6.90
CA ASP A 83 11.14 -4.35 6.97
C ASP A 83 11.73 -4.73 5.59
N GLY A 84 10.91 -5.30 4.70
CA GLY A 84 11.32 -5.70 3.34
C GLY A 84 11.71 -4.55 2.41
N LEU A 85 11.48 -3.30 2.80
CA LEU A 85 11.74 -2.09 2.00
C LEU A 85 12.87 -1.22 2.57
N LYS A 86 13.39 -1.54 3.75
CA LYS A 86 14.45 -0.77 4.43
C LYS A 86 15.73 -0.63 3.59
N ALA A 87 16.09 -1.64 2.81
CA ALA A 87 17.26 -1.59 1.93
C ALA A 87 17.15 -0.47 0.87
N GLY A 88 15.94 -0.18 0.37
CA GLY A 88 15.69 0.91 -0.59
C GLY A 88 15.77 2.30 0.03
N CYS A 89 15.74 2.40 1.36
CA CYS A 89 15.77 3.66 2.10
C CYS A 89 17.18 4.19 2.38
N ILE A 90 18.18 3.31 2.34
CA ILE A 90 19.58 3.62 2.69
C ILE A 90 20.40 4.03 1.44
N ALA A 91 19.85 3.79 0.24
CA ALA A 91 20.51 4.13 -1.02
C ALA A 91 20.66 5.66 -1.19
N ARG A 92 21.86 6.16 -0.89
CA ARG A 92 22.36 7.50 -1.23
C ARG A 92 22.37 7.71 -2.74
#